data_AF-A0A7C2IZA3-F1
#
_entry.id   AF-A0A7C2IZA3-F1
#
_cell.length_a   1.000
_cell.length_b   1.000
_cell.length_c   1.000
_cell.angle_alpha   90.00
_cell.angle_beta   90.00
_cell.angle_gamma   90.00
#
_symmetry.space_group_name_H-M   'P 1'
#
loop_
_entity.id
_entity.type
_entity.pdbx_description
1 polymer ?
#
loop_
_entity_poly.entity_id
_entity_poly.type
_entity_poly.pdbx_seq_one_letter_code
_entity_poly.pdbx_strand_id
1 'polypeptide(L)'
;LEENLDVCPKCGYHFKIDAVRRLKLLLDGDWEEHDKELRSTDPLGFHDAVPYRQRLAMMRQKTKLPDAVISATGTVSGRKVHICVLELKFIGGSMGAVVGEKITRAIERSLADRTPLVIVSASGGARMQEGAVSLMQMAKISAGLMRLDEARVPFISVLTDPTTGGVTASFAMLGDLNVAEPGALIGFAGPRVIEQTIRQKLPEGFQRAEFLLEHGFLDAVVKRHDLKKFIAQALNFLCGPLS
;
A
#
# COMPACT_ATOMS: atom_id res chain seq x y z
N LEU A 1 7.13 -21.78 7.21
CA LEU A 1 6.35 -20.67 6.59
C LEU A 1 7.28 -19.54 6.18
N GLU A 2 8.22 -19.15 7.06
CA GLU A 2 9.06 -17.99 6.79
C GLU A 2 9.98 -18.13 5.56
N GLU A 3 10.58 -19.30 5.38
CA GLU A 3 11.39 -19.65 4.20
C GLU A 3 10.58 -19.65 2.89
N ASN A 4 9.25 -19.79 2.98
CA ASN A 4 8.33 -19.77 1.85
C ASN A 4 7.59 -18.42 1.73
N LEU A 5 8.18 -17.33 2.25
CA LEU A 5 7.64 -15.97 2.18
C LEU A 5 6.23 -15.84 2.79
N ASP A 6 5.91 -16.65 3.81
CA ASP A 6 4.58 -16.75 4.41
C ASP A 6 3.47 -17.08 3.41
N VAL A 7 3.80 -17.91 2.42
CA VAL A 7 2.84 -18.58 1.55
C VAL A 7 2.66 -20.00 2.04
N CYS A 8 1.41 -20.45 2.22
CA CYS A 8 1.14 -21.83 2.59
C CYS A 8 1.58 -22.77 1.46
N PRO A 9 2.49 -23.72 1.69
CA PRO A 9 2.96 -24.62 0.63
C PRO A 9 1.89 -25.61 0.17
N LYS A 10 0.84 -25.83 0.97
CA LYS A 10 -0.24 -26.79 0.66
C LYS A 10 -1.37 -26.17 -0.16
N CYS A 11 -1.81 -24.96 0.21
CA CYS A 11 -2.97 -24.32 -0.42
C CYS A 11 -2.65 -23.02 -1.15
N GLY A 12 -1.40 -22.56 -1.12
CA GLY A 12 -1.00 -21.30 -1.75
C GLY A 12 -1.55 -20.05 -1.06
N TYR A 13 -2.15 -20.14 0.12
CA TYR A 13 -2.67 -18.96 0.85
C TYR A 13 -1.54 -18.02 1.27
N HIS A 14 -1.70 -16.74 0.97
CA HIS A 14 -0.77 -15.67 1.32
C HIS A 14 -1.10 -15.12 2.71
N PHE A 15 -0.28 -15.43 3.71
CA PHE A 15 -0.43 -14.80 5.02
C PHE A 15 0.07 -13.35 4.99
N LYS A 16 -0.44 -12.54 5.92
CA LYS A 16 -0.05 -11.14 6.08
C LYS A 16 1.39 -11.03 6.58
N ILE A 17 2.16 -10.16 5.96
CA ILE A 17 3.53 -9.83 6.36
C ILE A 17 3.62 -8.35 6.72
N ASP A 18 4.54 -8.00 7.61
CA ASP A 18 4.79 -6.60 7.96
C ASP A 18 5.58 -5.85 6.89
N ALA A 19 5.59 -4.52 7.03
CA ALA A 19 6.18 -3.62 6.05
C ALA A 19 7.68 -3.84 5.86
N VAL A 20 8.41 -4.13 6.95
CA VAL A 20 9.86 -4.41 6.89
C VAL A 20 10.14 -5.69 6.11
N ARG A 21 9.38 -6.75 6.36
CA ARG A 21 9.52 -8.01 5.63
C ARG A 21 9.21 -7.85 4.14
N ARG A 22 8.22 -7.01 3.80
CA ARG A 22 7.92 -6.67 2.41
C ARG A 22 9.07 -5.91 1.73
N LEU A 23 9.72 -4.97 2.43
CA LEU A 23 10.92 -4.30 1.91
C LEU A 23 12.04 -5.29 1.62
N LYS A 24 12.34 -6.20 2.57
CA LYS A 24 13.34 -7.27 2.38
C LYS A 24 13.01 -8.20 1.21
N LEU A 25 11.73 -8.43 0.95
CA LEU A 25 11.27 -9.27 -0.16
C LEU A 25 11.48 -8.60 -1.52
N LEU A 26 11.21 -7.29 -1.61
CA LEU A 26 11.21 -6.57 -2.88
C LEU A 26 12.57 -5.96 -3.23
N LEU A 27 13.33 -5.49 -2.24
CA LEU A 27 14.61 -4.82 -2.47
C LEU A 27 15.78 -5.83 -2.52
N ASP A 28 16.88 -5.46 -3.15
CA ASP A 28 18.06 -6.33 -3.30
C ASP A 28 18.95 -6.38 -2.05
N GLY A 29 18.87 -5.38 -1.19
CA GLY A 29 19.70 -5.26 0.01
C GLY A 29 19.18 -4.18 0.94
N ASP A 30 20.10 -3.47 1.58
CA ASP A 30 19.76 -2.37 2.48
C ASP A 30 19.06 -1.24 1.73
N TRP A 31 18.23 -0.50 2.47
CA TRP A 31 17.46 0.62 1.96
C TRP A 31 17.68 1.86 2.82
N GLU A 32 17.60 3.01 2.17
CA GLU A 32 17.56 4.29 2.85
C GLU A 32 16.10 4.60 3.19
N GLU A 33 15.72 4.50 4.46
CA GLU A 33 14.39 4.91 4.90
C GLU A 33 14.31 6.42 5.12
N HIS A 34 13.24 7.03 4.60
CA HIS A 34 12.96 8.46 4.59
C HIS A 34 11.91 8.85 5.63
N ASP A 35 11.98 10.10 6.08
CA ASP A 35 10.96 10.72 6.95
C ASP A 35 10.72 9.94 8.26
N LYS A 36 11.77 9.34 8.82
CA LYS A 36 11.74 8.50 10.05
C LYS A 36 11.19 9.21 11.28
N GLU A 37 11.41 10.52 11.34
CA GLU A 37 11.02 11.34 12.48
C GLU A 37 9.56 11.80 12.41
N LEU A 38 8.88 11.64 11.26
CA LEU A 38 7.52 12.09 11.08
C LEU A 38 6.54 11.13 11.77
N ARG A 39 5.77 11.63 12.75
CA ARG A 39 4.86 10.82 13.59
C ARG A 39 3.47 11.43 13.65
N SER A 40 2.44 10.59 13.69
CA SER A 40 1.05 11.03 13.88
C SER A 40 0.89 11.80 15.18
N THR A 41 -0.03 12.75 15.19
CA THR A 41 -0.42 13.45 16.41
C THR A 41 -1.94 13.30 16.56
N ASP A 42 -2.48 13.86 17.63
CA ASP A 42 -3.92 13.86 17.87
C ASP A 42 -4.43 15.31 17.80
N PRO A 43 -4.58 15.88 16.59
CA PRO A 43 -4.97 17.28 16.43
C PRO A 43 -6.43 17.53 16.80
N LEU A 44 -7.27 16.49 16.80
CA LEU A 44 -8.71 16.59 17.07
C LEU A 44 -9.06 16.25 18.53
N GLY A 45 -8.10 15.77 19.33
CA GLY A 45 -8.37 15.26 20.68
C GLY A 45 -9.34 14.08 20.65
N PHE A 46 -9.22 13.21 19.65
CA PHE A 46 -10.23 12.19 19.35
C PHE A 46 -10.28 11.12 20.45
N HIS A 47 -11.50 10.77 20.87
CA HIS A 47 -11.74 9.80 21.93
C HIS A 47 -12.81 8.78 21.52
N ASP A 48 -12.45 7.50 21.53
CA ASP A 48 -13.39 6.37 21.46
C ASP A 48 -13.28 5.53 22.75
N ALA A 49 -13.35 4.20 22.69
CA ALA A 49 -13.05 3.35 23.84
C ALA A 49 -11.62 3.55 24.39
N VAL A 50 -10.68 3.96 23.53
CA VAL A 50 -9.29 4.30 23.89
C VAL A 50 -8.93 5.65 23.27
N PRO A 51 -8.46 6.64 24.06
CA PRO A 51 -8.00 7.92 23.52
C PRO A 51 -7.01 7.73 22.35
N TYR A 52 -7.16 8.50 21.27
CA TYR A 52 -6.36 8.30 20.06
C TYR A 52 -4.85 8.46 20.34
N ARG A 53 -4.46 9.45 21.15
CA ARG A 53 -3.08 9.59 21.64
C ARG A 53 -2.52 8.33 22.30
N GLN A 54 -3.32 7.63 23.11
CA GLN A 54 -2.91 6.38 23.76
C GLN A 54 -2.79 5.24 22.74
N ARG A 55 -3.75 5.13 21.82
CA ARG A 55 -3.70 4.17 20.71
C ARG A 55 -2.44 4.35 19.87
N LEU A 56 -2.05 5.59 19.56
CA LEU A 56 -0.80 5.91 18.86
C LEU A 56 0.44 5.44 19.63
N ALA A 57 0.51 5.72 20.94
CA ALA A 57 1.63 5.27 21.77
C ALA A 57 1.75 3.74 21.81
N MET A 58 0.63 3.04 21.97
CA MET A 58 0.58 1.57 21.95
C MET A 58 1.05 1.00 20.60
N MET A 59 0.56 1.56 19.50
CA MET A 59 0.94 1.07 18.15
C MET A 59 2.41 1.33 17.84
N ARG A 60 2.97 2.47 18.25
CA ARG A 60 4.41 2.74 18.15
C ARG A 60 5.23 1.75 18.94
N GLN A 61 4.82 1.44 20.17
CA GLN A 61 5.52 0.46 21.00
C GLN A 61 5.46 -0.94 20.38
N LYS A 62 4.32 -1.33 19.82
CA LYS A 62 4.07 -2.64 19.22
C LYS A 62 4.77 -2.84 17.88
N THR A 63 4.71 -1.85 16.99
CA THR A 63 5.21 -1.95 15.62
C THR A 63 6.63 -1.41 15.46
N LYS A 64 7.10 -0.60 16.42
CA LYS A 64 8.35 0.18 16.33
C LYS A 64 8.36 1.18 15.17
N LEU A 65 7.20 1.48 14.60
CA LEU A 65 7.05 2.47 13.52
C LEU A 65 6.37 3.73 14.04
N PRO A 66 6.69 4.91 13.46
CA PRO A 66 6.06 6.17 13.86
C PRO A 66 4.61 6.30 13.38
N ASP A 67 4.27 5.62 12.28
CA ASP A 67 2.95 5.55 11.64
C ASP A 67 2.84 4.27 10.78
N ALA A 68 1.73 4.11 10.05
CA ALA A 68 1.35 2.97 9.23
C ALA A 68 2.02 2.91 7.84
N VAL A 69 3.16 3.56 7.63
CA VAL A 69 3.90 3.48 6.36
C VAL A 69 5.40 3.65 6.55
N ILE A 70 6.17 2.83 5.84
CA ILE A 70 7.60 3.02 5.61
C ILE A 70 7.77 3.60 4.21
N SER A 71 8.55 4.68 4.07
CA SER A 71 8.98 5.20 2.78
C SER A 71 10.48 5.01 2.69
N ALA A 72 10.97 4.45 1.59
CA ALA A 72 12.37 4.12 1.44
C ALA A 72 12.84 4.27 -0.01
N THR A 73 14.15 4.31 -0.17
CA THR A 73 14.85 4.19 -1.46
C THR A 73 15.71 2.94 -1.40
N GLY A 74 15.67 2.14 -2.46
CA GLY A 74 16.52 0.96 -2.61
C GLY A 74 16.59 0.54 -4.06
N THR A 75 17.02 -0.69 -4.31
CA THR A 75 17.07 -1.26 -5.66
C THR A 75 16.19 -2.49 -5.79
N VAL A 76 15.52 -2.63 -6.94
CA VAL A 76 14.80 -3.84 -7.35
C VAL A 76 15.50 -4.38 -8.59
N SER A 77 16.19 -5.51 -8.45
CA SER A 77 16.99 -6.12 -9.52
C SER A 77 17.96 -5.13 -10.17
N GLY A 78 18.68 -4.36 -9.34
CA GLY A 78 19.66 -3.35 -9.76
C GLY A 78 19.07 -1.98 -10.11
N ARG A 79 17.75 -1.85 -10.29
CA ARG A 79 17.12 -0.57 -10.61
C ARG A 79 16.77 0.20 -9.34
N LYS A 80 17.24 1.45 -9.22
CA LYS A 80 16.82 2.35 -8.14
C LYS A 80 15.30 2.56 -8.19
N VAL A 81 14.65 2.46 -7.04
CA VAL A 81 13.21 2.75 -6.87
C VAL A 81 12.98 3.53 -5.58
N HIS A 82 11.96 4.38 -5.60
CA HIS A 82 11.31 4.82 -4.37
C HIS A 82 10.17 3.87 -4.06
N ILE A 83 10.06 3.47 -2.80
CA ILE A 83 9.05 2.50 -2.36
C ILE A 83 8.35 2.97 -1.09
N CYS A 84 7.02 2.86 -1.07
CA CYS A 84 6.21 3.00 0.13
C CYS A 84 5.53 1.67 0.46
N VAL A 85 5.60 1.25 1.72
CA VAL A 85 4.96 0.01 2.19
C VAL A 85 4.12 0.31 3.41
N LEU A 86 2.81 0.05 3.32
CA LEU A 86 1.90 0.24 4.44
C LEU A 86 2.05 -0.88 5.50
N GLU A 87 1.89 -0.51 6.77
CA GLU A 87 1.93 -1.44 7.91
C GLU A 87 0.52 -1.66 8.46
N LEU A 88 -0.08 -2.79 8.09
CA LEU A 88 -1.45 -3.15 8.48
C LEU A 88 -1.62 -3.26 10.01
N LYS A 89 -0.58 -3.67 10.76
CA LYS A 89 -0.66 -3.78 12.22
C LYS A 89 -0.83 -2.41 12.89
N PHE A 90 -0.44 -1.32 12.25
CA PHE A 90 -0.59 0.04 12.77
C PHE A 90 -1.99 0.58 12.42
N ILE A 91 -2.93 0.43 13.35
CA ILE A 91 -4.33 0.91 13.22
C ILE A 91 -4.93 0.48 11.87
N GLY A 92 -4.77 -0.81 11.53
CA GLY A 92 -5.32 -1.37 10.30
C GLY A 92 -4.71 -0.81 9.01
N GLY A 93 -3.48 -0.27 9.05
CA GLY A 93 -2.87 0.36 7.89
C GLY A 93 -3.58 1.65 7.47
N SER A 94 -4.40 2.23 8.36
CA SER A 94 -5.28 3.33 8.00
C SER A 94 -4.51 4.58 7.59
N MET A 95 -4.94 5.22 6.51
CA MET A 95 -4.34 6.44 5.99
C MET A 95 -4.77 7.66 6.80
N GLY A 96 -3.83 8.23 7.56
CA GLY A 96 -3.93 9.55 8.17
C GLY A 96 -2.91 10.53 7.58
N ALA A 97 -2.74 11.69 8.19
CA ALA A 97 -1.87 12.78 7.73
C ALA A 97 -0.44 12.33 7.45
N VAL A 98 0.14 11.48 8.31
CA VAL A 98 1.52 11.02 8.11
C VAL A 98 1.65 10.00 6.98
N VAL A 99 0.66 9.14 6.78
CA VAL A 99 0.65 8.26 5.60
C VAL A 99 0.60 9.09 4.33
N GLY A 100 -0.31 10.07 4.29
CA GLY A 100 -0.45 10.97 3.15
C GLY A 100 0.81 11.80 2.90
N GLU A 101 1.43 12.36 3.94
CA GLU A 101 2.68 13.12 3.83
C GLU A 101 3.84 12.25 3.33
N LYS A 102 4.09 11.07 3.93
CA LYS A 102 5.22 10.22 3.52
C LYS A 102 5.09 9.71 2.09
N ILE A 103 3.88 9.36 1.66
CA ILE A 103 3.63 8.96 0.27
C ILE A 103 3.81 10.16 -0.67
N THR A 104 3.28 11.33 -0.31
CA THR A 104 3.43 12.54 -1.15
C THR A 104 4.90 12.92 -1.31
N ARG A 105 5.70 12.88 -0.23
CA ARG A 105 7.14 13.13 -0.31
C ARG A 105 7.87 12.09 -1.16
N ALA A 106 7.44 10.82 -1.14
CA ALA A 106 8.00 9.80 -2.01
C ALA A 106 7.73 10.10 -3.49
N ILE A 107 6.50 10.55 -3.81
CA ILE A 107 6.14 11.00 -5.15
C ILE A 107 6.99 12.21 -5.57
N GLU A 108 7.17 13.19 -4.68
CA GLU A 108 8.00 14.37 -4.95
C GLU A 108 9.47 14.02 -5.17
N ARG A 109 10.01 13.05 -4.42
CA ARG A 109 11.36 12.50 -4.68
C ARG A 109 11.45 11.83 -6.04
N SER A 110 10.49 10.95 -6.37
CA SER A 110 10.38 10.32 -7.69
C SER A 110 10.29 11.33 -8.83
N LEU A 111 9.58 12.44 -8.63
CA LEU A 111 9.52 13.54 -9.60
C LEU A 111 10.87 14.24 -9.76
N ALA A 112 11.55 14.52 -8.65
CA ALA A 112 12.79 15.29 -8.65
C ALA A 112 13.96 14.54 -9.32
N ASP A 113 14.11 13.24 -9.06
CA ASP A 113 15.22 12.45 -9.58
C ASP A 113 14.82 11.46 -10.69
N ARG A 114 13.55 11.52 -11.13
CA ARG A 114 12.94 10.66 -12.16
C ARG A 114 13.05 9.16 -11.86
N THR A 115 13.06 8.79 -10.57
CA THR A 115 13.09 7.40 -10.13
C THR A 115 11.69 6.81 -10.05
N PRO A 116 11.44 5.59 -10.58
CA PRO A 116 10.15 4.92 -10.48
C PRO A 116 9.66 4.75 -9.04
N LEU A 117 8.34 4.80 -8.89
CA LEU A 117 7.66 4.65 -7.62
C LEU A 117 6.97 3.28 -7.53
N VAL A 118 7.08 2.63 -6.38
CA VAL A 118 6.30 1.42 -6.04
C VAL A 118 5.56 1.67 -4.73
N ILE A 119 4.25 1.43 -4.68
CA ILE A 119 3.49 1.53 -3.42
C ILE A 119 2.83 0.17 -3.14
N VAL A 120 3.17 -0.43 -2.00
CA VAL A 120 2.52 -1.64 -1.49
C VAL A 120 1.45 -1.26 -0.47
N SER A 121 0.20 -1.43 -0.87
CA SER A 121 -0.98 -1.08 -0.10
C SER A 121 -1.47 -2.26 0.75
N ALA A 122 -1.69 -1.98 2.04
CA ALA A 122 -2.33 -2.86 3.00
C ALA A 122 -3.09 -1.97 4.00
N SER A 123 -4.39 -1.77 3.79
CA SER A 123 -5.18 -0.80 4.54
C SER A 123 -6.65 -1.20 4.68
N GLY A 124 -7.21 -0.89 5.85
CA GLY A 124 -8.65 -0.85 6.10
C GLY A 124 -9.34 0.42 5.58
N GLY A 125 -8.60 1.45 5.15
CA GLY A 125 -9.14 2.71 4.62
C GLY A 125 -8.58 3.96 5.29
N ALA A 126 -9.38 5.03 5.32
CA ALA A 126 -9.00 6.30 5.93
C ALA A 126 -8.99 6.21 7.46
N ARG A 127 -8.09 6.95 8.12
CA ARG A 127 -7.98 6.97 9.59
C ARG A 127 -9.04 7.86 10.20
N MET A 128 -10.13 7.25 10.68
CA MET A 128 -11.29 7.96 11.23
C MET A 128 -10.91 8.94 12.37
N GLN A 129 -9.90 8.61 13.17
CA GLN A 129 -9.47 9.43 14.30
C GLN A 129 -8.91 10.80 13.89
N GLU A 130 -8.48 10.96 12.63
CA GLU A 130 -8.02 12.25 12.09
C GLU A 130 -9.09 12.90 11.19
N GLY A 131 -10.29 12.31 11.09
CA GLY A 131 -11.46 12.91 10.45
C GLY A 131 -11.24 13.36 9.00
N ALA A 132 -11.65 14.59 8.69
CA ALA A 132 -11.53 15.17 7.35
C ALA A 132 -10.07 15.26 6.87
N VAL A 133 -9.09 15.35 7.77
CA VAL A 133 -7.67 15.36 7.41
C VAL A 133 -7.29 14.07 6.68
N SER A 134 -7.78 12.92 7.15
CA SER A 134 -7.57 11.63 6.49
C SER A 134 -8.21 11.57 5.11
N LEU A 135 -9.42 12.12 4.96
CA LEU A 135 -10.09 12.19 3.66
C LEU A 135 -9.28 13.03 2.67
N MET A 136 -8.75 14.17 3.10
CA MET A 136 -7.95 15.05 2.25
C MET A 136 -6.64 14.42 1.78
N GLN A 137 -6.13 13.39 2.47
CA GLN A 137 -4.94 12.68 1.99
C GLN A 137 -5.21 11.95 0.66
N MET A 138 -6.44 11.54 0.38
CA MET A 138 -6.81 10.98 -0.93
C MET A 138 -6.52 11.99 -2.04
N ALA A 139 -7.07 13.19 -1.90
CA ALA A 139 -6.90 14.26 -2.89
C ALA A 139 -5.42 14.68 -3.02
N LYS A 140 -4.72 14.80 -1.89
CA LYS A 140 -3.30 15.18 -1.86
C LYS A 140 -2.42 14.20 -2.63
N ILE A 141 -2.53 12.90 -2.33
CA ILE A 141 -1.70 11.89 -2.98
C ILE A 141 -2.06 11.79 -4.47
N SER A 142 -3.36 11.78 -4.81
CA SER A 142 -3.80 11.72 -6.20
C SER A 142 -3.30 12.92 -7.03
N ALA A 143 -3.29 14.13 -6.45
CA ALA A 143 -2.73 15.31 -7.12
C ALA A 143 -1.20 15.17 -7.33
N GLY A 144 -0.49 14.57 -6.38
CA GLY A 144 0.92 14.22 -6.56
C GLY A 144 1.14 13.21 -7.69
N LEU A 145 0.34 12.14 -7.72
CA LEU A 145 0.43 11.10 -8.76
C LEU A 145 0.08 11.64 -10.15
N MET A 146 -0.85 12.58 -10.27
CA MET A 146 -1.15 13.26 -11.53
C MET A 146 0.11 13.95 -12.09
N ARG A 147 0.87 14.66 -11.25
CA ARG A 147 2.14 15.28 -11.67
C ARG A 147 3.19 14.24 -12.06
N LEU A 148 3.19 13.08 -11.39
CA LEU A 148 4.10 11.96 -11.68
C LEU A 148 3.81 11.35 -13.06
N ASP A 149 2.53 11.15 -13.39
CA ASP A 149 2.06 10.72 -14.71
C ASP A 149 2.40 11.74 -15.80
N GLU A 150 2.14 13.03 -15.59
CA GLU A 150 2.52 14.11 -16.51
C GLU A 150 4.03 14.11 -16.79
N ALA A 151 4.85 13.83 -15.78
CA ALA A 151 6.30 13.73 -15.88
C ALA A 151 6.79 12.42 -16.51
N ARG A 152 5.89 11.47 -16.81
CA ARG A 152 6.17 10.13 -17.34
C ARG A 152 7.14 9.35 -16.46
N VAL A 153 6.96 9.41 -15.14
CA VAL A 153 7.74 8.62 -14.17
C VAL A 153 6.90 7.43 -13.73
N PRO A 154 7.33 6.18 -13.98
CA PRO A 154 6.48 5.02 -13.73
C PRO A 154 6.08 4.83 -12.26
N PHE A 155 4.82 4.50 -12.04
CA PHE A 155 4.24 4.14 -10.76
C PHE A 155 3.56 2.77 -10.81
N ILE A 156 4.04 1.82 -10.00
CA ILE A 156 3.42 0.50 -9.82
C ILE A 156 2.71 0.45 -8.46
N SER A 157 1.39 0.20 -8.51
CA SER A 157 0.58 -0.04 -7.32
C SER A 157 0.47 -1.54 -7.05
N VAL A 158 0.85 -1.96 -5.84
CA VAL A 158 0.76 -3.35 -5.39
C VAL A 158 -0.29 -3.45 -4.29
N LEU A 159 -1.42 -4.07 -4.58
CA LEU A 159 -2.54 -4.22 -3.67
C LEU A 159 -2.47 -5.56 -2.93
N THR A 160 -2.47 -5.52 -1.60
CA THR A 160 -2.36 -6.72 -0.75
C THR A 160 -3.56 -6.87 0.18
N ASP A 161 -3.68 -8.02 0.85
CA ASP A 161 -4.83 -8.32 1.71
C ASP A 161 -4.77 -7.61 3.08
N PRO A 162 -5.73 -6.74 3.44
CA PRO A 162 -6.75 -6.12 2.59
C PRO A 162 -6.28 -4.75 2.06
N THR A 163 -6.89 -4.29 0.96
CA THR A 163 -6.79 -2.91 0.48
C THR A 163 -8.20 -2.37 0.29
N THR A 164 -8.70 -1.59 1.27
CA THR A 164 -10.09 -1.11 1.27
C THR A 164 -10.25 0.39 1.49
N GLY A 165 -11.47 0.89 1.28
CA GLY A 165 -11.89 2.24 1.66
C GLY A 165 -11.20 3.34 0.84
N GLY A 166 -10.87 4.44 1.52
CA GLY A 166 -10.25 5.60 0.91
C GLY A 166 -8.90 5.32 0.23
N VAL A 167 -8.16 4.30 0.68
CA VAL A 167 -6.90 3.88 0.02
C VAL A 167 -7.18 3.29 -1.35
N THR A 168 -8.13 2.35 -1.46
CA THR A 168 -8.55 1.77 -2.75
C THR A 168 -9.15 2.80 -3.69
N ALA A 169 -9.94 3.73 -3.16
CA ALA A 169 -10.55 4.82 -3.94
C ALA A 169 -9.61 6.00 -4.21
N SER A 170 -8.30 5.83 -3.99
CA SER A 170 -7.28 6.84 -4.32
C SER A 170 -6.04 6.15 -4.88
N PHE A 171 -4.86 6.40 -4.31
CA PHE A 171 -3.57 6.04 -4.88
C PHE A 171 -3.37 4.55 -5.16
N ALA A 172 -4.08 3.66 -4.47
CA ALA A 172 -3.92 2.22 -4.69
C ALA A 172 -4.49 1.74 -6.04
N MET A 173 -5.32 2.53 -6.72
CA MET A 173 -5.90 2.21 -8.03
C MET A 173 -5.46 3.17 -9.14
N LEU A 174 -4.41 3.97 -8.89
CA LEU A 174 -3.88 4.98 -9.81
C LEU A 174 -2.49 4.61 -10.34
N GLY A 175 -2.11 3.33 -10.28
CA GLY A 175 -0.85 2.87 -10.87
C GLY A 175 -0.91 2.85 -12.39
N ASP A 176 0.24 3.03 -13.04
CA ASP A 176 0.42 2.62 -14.44
C ASP A 176 0.21 1.10 -14.57
N LEU A 177 0.52 0.37 -13.50
CA LEU A 177 0.15 -1.02 -13.29
C LEU A 177 -0.42 -1.21 -11.88
N ASN A 178 -1.62 -1.78 -11.82
CA ASN A 178 -2.28 -2.24 -10.62
C ASN A 178 -2.13 -3.76 -10.51
N VAL A 179 -1.30 -4.20 -9.57
CA VAL A 179 -0.95 -5.61 -9.37
C VAL A 179 -1.44 -6.06 -8.00
N ALA A 180 -2.00 -7.26 -7.90
CA ALA A 180 -2.43 -7.80 -6.60
C ALA A 180 -1.78 -9.14 -6.27
N GLU A 181 -1.74 -9.48 -4.97
CA GLU A 181 -1.45 -10.83 -4.53
C GLU A 181 -2.71 -11.73 -4.60
N PRO A 182 -2.57 -13.04 -4.89
CA PRO A 182 -3.67 -14.00 -4.92
C PRO A 182 -4.60 -13.95 -3.70
N GLY A 183 -5.91 -13.97 -3.93
CA GLY A 183 -6.94 -13.96 -2.90
C GLY A 183 -7.06 -12.68 -2.07
N ALA A 184 -6.31 -11.62 -2.40
CA ALA A 184 -6.37 -10.37 -1.65
C ALA A 184 -7.77 -9.75 -1.69
N LEU A 185 -8.26 -9.28 -0.55
CA LEU A 185 -9.53 -8.54 -0.48
C LEU A 185 -9.29 -7.07 -0.86
N ILE A 186 -9.90 -6.64 -1.96
CA ILE A 186 -9.73 -5.29 -2.50
C ILE A 186 -11.10 -4.70 -2.83
N GLY A 187 -11.41 -3.54 -2.25
CA GLY A 187 -12.67 -2.85 -2.58
C GLY A 187 -12.98 -1.63 -1.74
N PHE A 188 -13.82 -0.74 -2.27
CA PHE A 188 -14.17 0.50 -1.58
C PHE A 188 -14.92 0.26 -0.26
N ALA A 189 -16.06 -0.44 -0.32
CA ALA A 189 -16.83 -0.82 0.87
C ALA A 189 -16.55 -2.28 1.25
N GLY A 190 -16.54 -2.59 2.55
CA GLY A 190 -16.38 -3.97 3.00
C GLY A 190 -17.59 -4.84 2.60
N PRO A 191 -17.39 -6.14 2.34
CA PRO A 191 -18.44 -7.03 1.79
C PRO A 191 -19.68 -7.06 2.68
N ARG A 192 -19.49 -7.07 4.01
CA ARG A 192 -20.58 -7.04 4.99
C ARG A 192 -21.49 -5.81 4.85
N VAL A 193 -20.92 -4.64 4.57
CA VAL A 193 -21.69 -3.39 4.41
C VAL A 193 -22.50 -3.45 3.11
N ILE A 194 -21.92 -4.01 2.05
CA ILE A 194 -22.60 -4.16 0.76
C ILE A 194 -23.78 -5.12 0.90
N GLU A 195 -23.57 -6.32 1.47
CA GLU A 195 -24.62 -7.32 1.69
C GLU A 195 -25.81 -6.77 2.46
N GLN A 196 -25.54 -5.99 3.52
CA GLN A 196 -26.59 -5.35 4.31
C GLN A 196 -27.39 -4.31 3.52
N THR A 197 -26.74 -3.62 2.58
CA THR A 197 -27.36 -2.57 1.77
C THR A 197 -28.23 -3.16 0.67
N ILE A 198 -27.72 -4.14 -0.08
CA ILE A 198 -28.45 -4.77 -1.20
C ILE A 198 -29.38 -5.90 -0.75
N ARG A 199 -29.22 -6.39 0.49
CA ARG A 199 -29.97 -7.53 1.08
C ARG A 199 -29.89 -8.81 0.24
N GLN A 200 -28.74 -9.02 -0.40
CA GLN A 200 -28.45 -10.20 -1.23
C GLN A 200 -27.07 -10.73 -0.87
N LYS A 201 -26.85 -12.03 -1.13
CA LYS A 201 -25.52 -12.63 -1.01
C LYS A 201 -24.63 -12.13 -2.13
N LEU A 202 -23.38 -11.83 -1.81
CA LEU A 202 -22.41 -11.47 -2.83
C LEU A 202 -21.98 -12.71 -3.63
N PRO A 203 -21.60 -12.54 -4.91
CA PRO A 203 -21.01 -13.60 -5.70
C PRO A 203 -19.80 -14.24 -5.00
N GLU A 204 -19.53 -15.51 -5.31
CA GLU A 204 -18.31 -16.15 -4.85
C GLU A 204 -17.09 -15.38 -5.39
N GLY A 205 -16.06 -15.21 -4.54
CA GLY A 205 -14.86 -14.46 -4.92
C GLY A 205 -15.05 -12.95 -5.05
N PHE A 206 -16.24 -12.39 -4.75
CA PHE A 206 -16.45 -10.95 -4.80
C PHE A 206 -15.36 -10.18 -4.02
N GLN A 207 -14.83 -9.13 -4.64
CA GLN A 207 -13.70 -8.32 -4.14
C GLN A 207 -12.37 -9.06 -3.96
N ARG A 208 -12.22 -10.30 -4.45
CA ARG A 208 -10.92 -10.98 -4.51
C ARG A 208 -10.11 -10.48 -5.69
N ALA A 209 -8.79 -10.55 -5.58
CA ALA A 209 -7.86 -10.17 -6.63
C ALA A 209 -8.22 -10.79 -7.99
N GLU A 210 -8.59 -12.07 -8.01
CA GLU A 210 -9.00 -12.79 -9.22
C GLU A 210 -10.28 -12.21 -9.82
N PHE A 211 -11.28 -11.90 -8.98
CA PHE A 211 -12.51 -11.25 -9.41
C PHE A 211 -12.23 -9.86 -9.99
N LEU A 212 -11.36 -9.07 -9.35
CA LEU A 212 -11.01 -7.73 -9.84
C LEU A 212 -10.25 -7.79 -11.18
N LEU A 213 -9.38 -8.79 -11.37
CA LEU A 213 -8.68 -9.02 -12.63
C LEU A 213 -9.68 -9.32 -13.77
N GLU A 214 -10.65 -10.21 -13.53
CA GLU A 214 -11.70 -10.54 -14.52
C GLU A 214 -12.56 -9.32 -14.91
N HIS A 215 -12.69 -8.34 -14.01
CA HIS A 215 -13.47 -7.12 -14.23
C HIS A 215 -12.62 -5.92 -14.68
N GLY A 216 -11.33 -6.13 -14.98
CA GLY A 216 -10.45 -5.09 -15.55
C GLY A 216 -9.97 -4.03 -14.56
N PHE A 217 -10.04 -4.28 -13.25
CA PHE A 217 -9.51 -3.37 -12.23
C PHE A 217 -8.02 -3.59 -11.92
N LEU A 218 -7.49 -4.76 -12.28
CA LEU A 218 -6.10 -5.14 -12.07
C LEU A 218 -5.48 -5.58 -13.40
N ASP A 219 -4.20 -5.28 -13.57
CA ASP A 219 -3.41 -5.72 -14.72
C ASP A 219 -2.87 -7.14 -14.52
N ALA A 220 -2.60 -7.52 -13.26
CA ALA A 220 -2.09 -8.84 -12.94
C ALA A 220 -2.38 -9.27 -11.50
N VAL A 221 -2.51 -10.58 -11.32
CA VAL A 221 -2.47 -11.25 -10.01
C VAL A 221 -1.18 -12.07 -9.95
N VAL A 222 -0.29 -11.70 -9.04
CA VAL A 222 1.10 -12.20 -9.01
C VAL A 222 1.39 -12.87 -7.68
N LYS A 223 1.87 -14.12 -7.73
CA LYS A 223 2.29 -14.84 -6.52
C LYS A 223 3.48 -14.15 -5.89
N ARG A 224 3.57 -14.22 -4.56
CA ARG A 224 4.52 -13.43 -3.77
C ARG A 224 5.98 -13.73 -4.13
N HIS A 225 6.28 -14.98 -4.50
CA HIS A 225 7.62 -15.39 -4.95
C HIS A 225 8.02 -14.76 -6.29
N ASP A 226 7.06 -14.48 -7.17
CA ASP A 226 7.29 -13.89 -8.48
C ASP A 226 7.22 -12.36 -8.45
N LEU A 227 6.69 -11.77 -7.36
CA LEU A 227 6.36 -10.35 -7.31
C LEU A 227 7.55 -9.43 -7.58
N LYS A 228 8.72 -9.72 -6.98
CA LYS A 228 9.96 -8.95 -7.24
C LYS A 228 10.37 -9.02 -8.71
N LYS A 229 10.33 -10.23 -9.29
CA LYS A 229 10.67 -10.47 -10.70
C LYS A 229 9.70 -9.76 -11.64
N PHE A 230 8.41 -9.82 -11.35
CA PHE A 230 7.36 -9.12 -12.10
C PHE A 230 7.59 -7.61 -12.10
N ILE A 231 7.82 -7.01 -10.92
CA ILE A 231 8.09 -5.58 -10.79
C ILE A 231 9.35 -5.19 -11.58
N ALA A 232 10.42 -5.98 -11.49
CA ALA A 232 11.65 -5.73 -12.26
C ALA A 232 11.40 -5.76 -13.78
N GLN A 233 10.64 -6.74 -14.26
CA GLN A 233 10.29 -6.86 -15.68
C GLN A 233 9.41 -5.70 -16.15
N ALA A 234 8.40 -5.33 -15.37
CA ALA A 234 7.54 -4.19 -15.66
C ALA A 234 8.34 -2.88 -15.71
N LEU A 235 9.23 -2.64 -14.75
CA LEU A 235 10.08 -1.45 -14.75
C LEU A 235 11.07 -1.43 -15.92
N ASN A 236 11.60 -2.58 -16.34
CA ASN A 236 12.44 -2.64 -17.54
C ASN A 236 11.66 -2.32 -18.82
N PHE A 237 10.39 -2.72 -18.89
CA PHE A 237 9.52 -2.34 -20.01
C PHE A 237 9.21 -0.84 -19.99
N LEU A 238 8.84 -0.28 -18.84
CA LEU A 238 8.42 1.12 -18.70
C LEU A 238 9.59 2.12 -18.74
N CYS A 239 10.77 1.74 -18.26
CA CYS A 239 11.94 2.63 -18.15
C CYS A 239 13.05 2.34 -19.18
N GLY A 240 12.92 1.27 -19.98
CA GLY A 240 14.03 0.69 -20.75
C GLY A 240 14.97 -0.17 -19.89
N PRO A 241 15.83 -1.00 -20.50
CA PRO A 241 16.74 -1.90 -19.77
C PRO A 241 17.78 -1.13 -18.94
N LEU A 242 18.29 -1.74 -17.87
CA LEU A 242 19.48 -1.24 -17.19
C LEU A 242 20.68 -1.41 -18.15
N SER A 243 21.45 -0.33 -18.32
CA SER A 243 22.71 -0.32 -19.07
C SER A 243 23.81 -1.09 -18.35
#